data_AF-D4MS40-F1
#
_entry.id   AF-D4MS40-F1
#
_cell.length_a   1.000
_cell.length_b   1.000
_cell.length_c   1.000
_cell.angle_alpha   90.00
_cell.angle_beta   90.00
_cell.angle_gamma   90.00
#
_symmetry.space_group_name_H-M   'P 1'
#
loop_
_entity.id
_entity.type
_entity.pdbx_description
1 polymer ?
#
loop_
_entity_poly.entity_id
_entity_poly.type
_entity_poly.pdbx_seq_one_letter_code
_entity_poly.pdbx_strand_id
1 'polypeptide(L)'
;MYLSEQFLDKVGSDFSMESIRQAVRICSREFLNRYREMDWERDARALFFYEENGEVRPTAQFWELMDFWEVFREFSSLFAGEKGEEMELLHTVRKIDQMYHCLLNGSIVKRLGEEGRNRLLELCRDMEKAGEDRTVRIFFRGSRGMGLVYEMQEDREKERQIGQLALQNRLAEAMETGGMALAYAGAEKENRGVKQEEAGRAHSGNARGYVLKKGDWSPCSAEELSQMQEEFSGEDWMARFRGELRGL
;
A
#
# COMPACT_ATOMS: atom_id res chain seq x y z
N MET A 1 16.63 -19.34 -4.52
CA MET A 1 16.54 -18.07 -5.26
C MET A 1 15.23 -17.43 -4.86
N TYR A 2 15.25 -16.14 -4.50
CA TYR A 2 14.02 -15.42 -4.15
C TYR A 2 13.08 -15.35 -5.36
N LEU A 3 11.76 -15.34 -5.14
CA LEU A 3 10.79 -15.26 -6.23
C LEU A 3 10.97 -14.00 -7.10
N SER A 4 11.31 -12.85 -6.49
CA SER A 4 11.58 -11.60 -7.20
C SER A 4 12.82 -11.69 -8.11
N GLU A 5 13.92 -12.26 -7.60
CA GLU A 5 15.14 -12.52 -8.37
C GLU A 5 14.86 -13.48 -9.53
N GLN A 6 14.10 -14.55 -9.27
CA GLN A 6 13.71 -15.53 -10.28
C GLN A 6 12.84 -14.91 -11.37
N PHE A 7 11.91 -14.03 -11.00
CA PHE A 7 11.08 -13.31 -11.94
C PHE A 7 11.94 -12.43 -12.85
N LEU A 8 12.82 -11.61 -12.27
CA LEU A 8 13.71 -10.72 -13.02
C LEU A 8 14.70 -11.48 -13.92
N ASP A 9 15.28 -12.57 -13.43
CA ASP A 9 16.16 -13.44 -14.23
C ASP A 9 15.43 -14.02 -15.45
N LYS A 10 14.15 -14.37 -15.31
CA LYS A 10 13.36 -14.96 -16.39
C LYS A 10 12.81 -13.94 -17.38
N VAL A 11 12.45 -12.74 -16.91
CA VAL A 11 12.10 -11.62 -17.80
C VAL A 11 13.33 -11.14 -18.56
N GLY A 12 14.49 -11.07 -17.89
CA GLY A 12 15.74 -10.59 -18.47
C GLY A 12 15.58 -9.19 -19.05
N SER A 13 15.84 -9.04 -20.35
CA SER A 13 15.62 -7.79 -21.10
C SER A 13 14.38 -7.84 -22.01
N ASP A 14 13.60 -8.93 -21.97
CA ASP A 14 12.39 -9.10 -22.79
C ASP A 14 11.14 -8.87 -21.94
N PHE A 15 10.57 -7.67 -22.07
CA PHE A 15 9.32 -7.27 -21.41
C PHE A 15 8.07 -7.56 -22.25
N SER A 16 8.15 -8.49 -23.20
CA SER A 16 6.97 -8.98 -23.92
C SER A 16 5.98 -9.67 -22.97
N MET A 17 4.69 -9.62 -23.31
CA MET A 17 3.63 -10.27 -22.52
C MET A 17 3.89 -11.76 -22.32
N GLU A 18 4.43 -12.45 -23.33
CA GLU A 18 4.73 -13.88 -23.26
C GLU A 18 5.88 -14.17 -22.30
N SER A 19 6.94 -13.37 -22.35
CA SER A 19 8.07 -13.47 -21.41
C SER A 19 7.61 -13.28 -19.96
N ILE A 20 6.80 -12.24 -19.70
CA ILE A 20 6.24 -11.96 -18.37
C ILE A 20 5.36 -13.13 -17.90
N ARG A 21 4.46 -13.63 -18.75
CA ARG A 21 3.62 -14.81 -18.44
C ARG A 21 4.47 -16.04 -18.11
N GLN A 22 5.50 -16.31 -18.89
CA GLN A 22 6.40 -17.43 -18.66
C GLN A 22 7.16 -17.28 -17.33
N ALA A 23 7.64 -16.08 -17.00
CA ALA A 23 8.29 -15.79 -15.74
C ALA A 23 7.35 -16.03 -14.54
N VAL A 24 6.11 -15.53 -14.60
CA VAL A 24 5.08 -15.78 -13.56
C VAL A 24 4.81 -17.28 -13.40
N ARG A 25 4.63 -18.02 -14.51
CA ARG A 25 4.39 -19.47 -14.48
C ARG A 25 5.52 -20.23 -13.79
N ILE A 26 6.76 -19.84 -14.08
CA ILE A 26 7.95 -20.44 -13.45
C ILE A 26 7.97 -20.15 -11.95
N CYS A 27 7.70 -18.91 -11.55
CA CYS A 27 7.63 -18.52 -10.15
C CYS A 27 6.49 -19.23 -9.41
N SER A 28 5.30 -19.33 -10.03
CA SER A 28 4.15 -20.04 -9.47
C SER A 28 4.45 -21.52 -9.25
N ARG A 29 5.07 -22.18 -10.24
CA ARG A 29 5.46 -23.59 -10.11
C ARG A 29 6.50 -23.81 -9.01
N GLU A 30 7.50 -22.94 -8.93
CA GLU A 30 8.49 -22.99 -7.87
C GLU A 30 7.83 -22.83 -6.49
N PHE A 31 6.95 -21.84 -6.35
CA PHE A 31 6.20 -21.60 -5.12
C PHE A 31 5.36 -22.82 -4.71
N LEU A 32 4.58 -23.38 -5.64
CA LEU A 32 3.75 -24.56 -5.38
C LEU A 32 4.58 -25.79 -5.04
N ASN A 33 5.77 -25.93 -5.63
CA ASN A 33 6.67 -27.03 -5.28
C ASN A 33 7.22 -26.90 -3.84
N ARG A 34 7.54 -25.69 -3.39
CA ARG A 34 8.02 -25.46 -2.00
C ARG A 34 6.97 -25.80 -0.95
N TYR A 35 5.69 -25.60 -1.27
CA TYR A 35 4.57 -25.73 -0.33
C TYR A 35 3.55 -26.82 -0.74
N ARG A 36 3.98 -27.80 -1.52
CA ARG A 36 3.09 -28.81 -2.13
C ARG A 36 2.27 -29.60 -1.12
N GLU A 37 2.87 -29.93 0.03
CA GLU A 37 2.26 -30.75 1.08
C GLU A 37 1.64 -29.90 2.20
N MET A 38 1.61 -28.58 2.02
CA MET A 38 1.12 -27.65 3.03
C MET A 38 -0.40 -27.59 3.04
N ASP A 39 -0.98 -27.68 4.24
CA ASP A 39 -2.38 -27.33 4.45
C ASP A 39 -2.49 -25.80 4.52
N TRP A 40 -2.85 -25.18 3.40
CA TRP A 40 -2.95 -23.73 3.28
C TRP A 40 -3.97 -23.09 4.23
N GLU A 41 -5.04 -23.81 4.61
CA GLU A 41 -6.05 -23.26 5.51
C GLU A 41 -5.54 -23.26 6.95
N ARG A 42 -4.83 -24.31 7.35
CA ARG A 42 -4.32 -24.47 8.71
C ARG A 42 -2.99 -23.73 8.94
N ASP A 43 -2.06 -23.84 8.00
CA ASP A 43 -0.65 -23.54 8.24
C ASP A 43 -0.22 -22.18 7.69
N ALA A 44 -1.00 -21.54 6.80
CA ALA A 44 -0.61 -20.27 6.16
C ALA A 44 -0.35 -19.16 7.17
N ARG A 45 -1.18 -19.03 8.21
CA ARG A 45 -0.97 -18.00 9.23
C ARG A 45 0.39 -18.14 9.90
N ALA A 46 0.76 -19.35 10.32
CA ALA A 46 2.03 -19.61 11.02
C ALA A 46 3.26 -19.51 10.10
N LEU A 47 3.08 -19.77 8.79
CA LEU A 47 4.15 -19.62 7.81
C LEU A 47 4.50 -18.16 7.56
N PHE A 48 3.49 -17.29 7.42
CA PHE A 48 3.68 -15.90 7.01
C PHE A 48 3.74 -14.91 8.17
N PHE A 49 3.26 -15.31 9.35
CA PHE A 49 3.18 -14.43 10.50
C PHE A 49 3.52 -15.15 11.81
N TYR A 50 4.05 -14.39 12.77
CA TYR A 50 4.23 -14.81 14.15
C TYR A 50 3.72 -13.72 15.09
N GLU A 51 3.51 -14.07 16.35
CA GLU A 51 3.15 -13.11 17.40
C GLU A 51 4.35 -12.84 18.30
N GLU A 52 4.68 -11.57 18.48
CA GLU A 52 5.75 -11.10 19.36
C GLU A 52 5.22 -9.95 20.21
N ASN A 53 5.29 -10.08 21.54
CA ASN A 53 4.75 -9.09 22.49
C ASN A 53 3.26 -8.74 22.26
N GLY A 54 2.47 -9.69 21.77
CA GLY A 54 1.05 -9.48 21.45
C GLY A 54 0.81 -8.75 20.12
N GLU A 55 1.85 -8.50 19.34
CA GLU A 55 1.77 -7.90 18.01
C GLU A 55 2.07 -8.93 16.93
N VAL A 56 1.29 -8.87 15.84
CA VAL A 56 1.56 -9.72 14.67
C VAL A 56 2.73 -9.15 13.89
N ARG A 57 3.73 -9.99 13.61
CA ARG A 57 4.93 -9.66 12.86
C ARG A 57 5.04 -10.56 11.60
N PRO A 58 5.40 -10.00 10.43
CA PRO A 58 5.60 -10.80 9.24
C PRO A 58 6.90 -11.61 9.27
N THR A 59 6.89 -12.80 8.67
CA THR A 59 8.07 -13.66 8.51
C THR A 59 8.88 -13.31 7.27
N ALA A 60 10.05 -13.93 7.11
CA ALA A 60 10.84 -13.80 5.88
C ALA A 60 10.07 -14.26 4.62
N GLN A 61 9.22 -15.28 4.76
CA GLN A 61 8.39 -15.81 3.68
C GLN A 61 7.32 -14.81 3.24
N PHE A 62 6.79 -14.02 4.17
CA PHE A 62 5.90 -12.91 3.83
C PHE A 62 6.62 -11.86 2.99
N TRP A 63 7.81 -11.44 3.44
CA TRP A 63 8.59 -10.43 2.73
C TRP A 63 9.03 -10.90 1.34
N GLU A 64 9.38 -12.18 1.16
CA GLU A 64 9.66 -12.74 -0.17
C GLU A 64 8.45 -12.59 -1.11
N LEU A 65 7.23 -12.84 -0.64
CA LEU A 65 6.01 -12.67 -1.45
C LEU A 65 5.74 -11.20 -1.79
N MET A 66 5.93 -10.29 -0.84
CA MET A 66 5.70 -8.87 -1.06
C MET A 66 6.76 -8.28 -2.00
N ASP A 67 8.01 -8.71 -1.90
CA ASP A 67 9.08 -8.31 -2.82
C ASP A 67 8.78 -8.78 -4.25
N PHE A 68 8.27 -10.01 -4.42
CA PHE A 68 7.79 -10.48 -5.73
C PHE A 68 6.64 -9.61 -6.25
N TRP A 69 5.64 -9.32 -5.41
CA TRP A 69 4.51 -8.46 -5.80
C TRP A 69 4.96 -7.07 -6.21
N GLU A 70 5.90 -6.46 -5.51
CA GLU A 70 6.42 -5.13 -5.83
C GLU A 70 7.00 -5.05 -7.24
N VAL A 71 7.79 -6.06 -7.62
CA VAL A 71 8.37 -6.14 -8.97
C VAL A 71 7.31 -6.47 -10.01
N PHE A 72 6.33 -7.31 -9.66
CA PHE A 72 5.31 -7.76 -10.59
C PHE A 72 4.18 -6.74 -10.82
N ARG A 73 3.85 -5.89 -9.84
CA ARG A 73 2.61 -5.09 -9.83
C ARG A 73 2.42 -4.20 -11.06
N GLU A 74 3.51 -3.72 -11.65
CA GLU A 74 3.48 -2.89 -12.87
C GLU A 74 2.91 -3.65 -14.07
N PHE A 75 3.03 -4.99 -14.06
CA PHE A 75 2.53 -5.89 -15.08
C PHE A 75 1.17 -6.52 -14.72
N SER A 76 0.61 -6.22 -13.55
CA SER A 76 -0.61 -6.88 -13.03
C SER A 76 -1.82 -6.72 -13.95
N SER A 77 -1.91 -5.59 -14.66
CA SER A 77 -2.96 -5.31 -15.64
C SER A 77 -2.99 -6.31 -16.80
N LEU A 78 -1.85 -6.90 -17.16
CA LEU A 78 -1.72 -7.90 -18.23
C LEU A 78 -2.47 -9.21 -17.92
N PHE A 79 -2.79 -9.46 -16.65
CA PHE A 79 -3.41 -10.70 -16.18
C PHE A 79 -4.82 -10.49 -15.64
N ALA A 80 -5.44 -9.35 -15.94
CA ALA A 80 -6.78 -9.04 -15.48
C ALA A 80 -7.81 -10.07 -16.04
N GLY A 81 -8.40 -10.86 -15.14
CA GLY A 81 -9.46 -11.82 -15.49
C GLY A 81 -8.98 -13.24 -15.84
N GLU A 82 -7.67 -13.50 -15.80
CA GLU A 82 -7.12 -14.84 -15.99
C GLU A 82 -7.36 -15.75 -14.77
N LYS A 83 -7.57 -17.05 -15.01
CA LYS A 83 -7.80 -18.08 -13.98
C LYS A 83 -6.97 -19.33 -14.31
N GLY A 84 -6.41 -19.98 -13.29
CA GLY A 84 -5.67 -21.24 -13.41
C GLY A 84 -4.54 -21.36 -12.37
N GLU A 85 -3.93 -22.54 -12.25
CA GLU A 85 -2.78 -22.83 -11.36
C GLU A 85 -1.57 -21.92 -11.65
N GLU A 86 -1.45 -21.45 -12.89
CA GLU A 86 -0.41 -20.51 -13.33
C GLU A 86 -0.46 -19.17 -12.59
N MET A 87 -1.63 -18.83 -12.05
CA MET A 87 -1.89 -17.60 -11.30
C MET A 87 -1.95 -17.85 -9.79
N GLU A 88 -1.66 -19.05 -9.31
CA GLU A 88 -1.86 -19.41 -7.91
C GLU A 88 -0.94 -18.62 -6.97
N LEU A 89 0.30 -18.36 -7.37
CA LEU A 89 1.18 -17.42 -6.65
C LEU A 89 0.52 -16.04 -6.50
N LEU A 90 -0.11 -15.50 -7.54
CA LEU A 90 -0.76 -14.19 -7.49
C LEU A 90 -2.02 -14.19 -6.62
N HIS A 91 -2.78 -15.29 -6.63
CA HIS A 91 -3.89 -15.48 -5.70
C HIS A 91 -3.39 -15.56 -4.25
N THR A 92 -2.28 -16.25 -4.01
CA THR A 92 -1.69 -16.38 -2.69
C THR A 92 -1.13 -15.04 -2.19
N VAL A 93 -0.42 -14.28 -3.02
CA VAL A 93 0.01 -12.91 -2.70
C VAL A 93 -1.17 -12.08 -2.18
N ARG A 94 -2.29 -12.06 -2.93
CA ARG A 94 -3.49 -11.31 -2.52
C ARG A 94 -4.10 -11.80 -1.22
N LYS A 95 -4.21 -13.12 -1.03
CA LYS A 95 -4.74 -13.72 0.21
C LYS A 95 -3.87 -13.38 1.42
N ILE A 96 -2.55 -13.48 1.27
CA ILE A 96 -1.60 -13.22 2.34
C ILE A 96 -1.54 -11.72 2.67
N ASP A 97 -1.59 -10.84 1.67
CA ASP A 97 -1.68 -9.40 1.87
C ASP A 97 -2.99 -9.01 2.60
N GLN A 98 -4.12 -9.58 2.19
CA GLN A 98 -5.38 -9.40 2.91
C GLN A 98 -5.29 -9.88 4.37
N MET A 99 -4.69 -11.05 4.60
CA MET A 99 -4.51 -11.58 5.95
C MET A 99 -3.62 -10.66 6.80
N TYR A 100 -2.53 -10.15 6.24
CA TYR A 100 -1.66 -9.17 6.90
C TYR A 100 -2.45 -7.94 7.34
N HIS A 101 -3.21 -7.33 6.42
CA HIS A 101 -3.99 -6.15 6.73
C HIS A 101 -5.08 -6.40 7.78
N CYS A 102 -5.74 -7.56 7.77
CA CYS A 102 -6.70 -7.96 8.81
C CYS A 102 -6.03 -8.13 10.19
N LEU A 103 -4.89 -8.82 10.24
CA LEU A 103 -4.16 -9.09 11.49
C LEU A 103 -3.59 -7.79 12.10
N LEU A 104 -3.02 -6.94 11.25
CA LEU A 104 -2.51 -5.63 11.64
C LEU A 104 -3.63 -4.73 12.15
N ASN A 105 -4.77 -4.68 11.44
CA ASN A 105 -5.94 -3.90 11.86
C ASN A 105 -6.44 -4.34 13.24
N GLY A 106 -6.57 -5.64 13.47
CA GLY A 106 -6.99 -6.19 14.76
C GLY A 106 -6.06 -5.81 15.91
N SER A 107 -4.76 -5.70 15.64
CA SER A 107 -3.76 -5.25 16.63
C SER A 107 -3.87 -3.75 16.89
N ILE A 108 -3.95 -2.94 15.83
CA ILE A 108 -4.04 -1.48 15.91
C ILE A 108 -5.33 -1.03 16.62
N VAL A 109 -6.48 -1.59 16.22
CA VAL A 109 -7.78 -1.23 16.83
C VAL A 109 -7.80 -1.55 18.32
N LYS A 110 -7.15 -2.63 18.75
CA LYS A 110 -6.99 -2.94 20.19
C LYS A 110 -6.14 -1.89 20.91
N ARG A 111 -5.04 -1.42 20.30
CA ARG A 111 -4.16 -0.40 20.90
C ARG A 111 -4.82 0.99 20.97
N LEU A 112 -5.56 1.38 19.94
CA LEU A 112 -6.25 2.67 19.87
C LEU A 112 -7.40 2.81 20.88
N GLY A 113 -7.98 1.70 21.33
CA GLY A 113 -9.20 1.72 22.13
C GLY A 113 -10.42 2.22 21.33
N GLU A 114 -11.54 2.38 22.02
CA GLU A 114 -12.82 2.72 21.38
C GLU A 114 -12.84 4.13 20.77
N GLU A 115 -12.30 5.13 21.49
CA GLU A 115 -12.25 6.51 21.04
C GLU A 115 -11.34 6.68 19.81
N GLY A 116 -10.13 6.11 19.85
CA GLY A 116 -9.21 6.15 18.71
C GLY A 116 -9.74 5.40 17.50
N ARG A 117 -10.44 4.27 17.70
CA ARG A 117 -11.13 3.54 16.62
C ARG A 117 -12.22 4.39 15.97
N ASN A 118 -13.06 5.05 16.76
CA ASN A 118 -14.12 5.92 16.23
C ASN A 118 -13.53 7.06 15.41
N ARG A 119 -12.44 7.67 15.90
CA ARG A 119 -11.72 8.72 15.18
C ARG A 119 -11.13 8.22 13.87
N LEU A 120 -10.54 7.03 13.85
CA LEU A 120 -10.02 6.42 12.63
C LEU A 120 -11.11 6.21 11.58
N LEU A 121 -12.29 5.74 11.99
CA LEU A 121 -13.43 5.53 11.10
C LEU A 121 -13.99 6.85 10.56
N GLU A 122 -14.03 7.91 11.37
CA GLU A 122 -14.39 9.26 10.92
C GLU A 122 -13.42 9.77 9.87
N LEU A 123 -12.11 9.67 10.12
CA LEU A 123 -11.07 10.07 9.17
C LEU A 123 -11.21 9.31 7.84
N CYS A 124 -11.40 7.99 7.88
CA CYS A 124 -11.60 7.20 6.66
C CYS A 124 -12.80 7.70 5.85
N ARG A 125 -13.95 7.91 6.50
CA ARG A 125 -15.18 8.42 5.85
C ARG A 125 -14.98 9.82 5.29
N ASP A 126 -14.21 10.66 5.96
CA ASP A 126 -13.91 12.00 5.48
C ASP A 126 -12.97 11.98 4.27
N MET A 127 -11.97 11.09 4.25
CA MET A 127 -11.10 10.90 3.09
C MET A 127 -11.87 10.42 1.86
N GLU A 128 -12.88 9.55 2.04
CA GLU A 128 -13.78 9.11 0.95
C GLU A 128 -14.51 10.29 0.27
N LYS A 129 -14.76 11.40 0.99
CA LYS A 129 -15.39 12.60 0.41
C LYS A 129 -14.51 13.34 -0.60
N ALA A 130 -13.22 13.00 -0.71
CA ALA A 130 -12.34 13.56 -1.75
C ALA A 130 -12.69 13.06 -3.16
N GLY A 131 -13.45 11.97 -3.27
CA GLY A 131 -13.94 11.42 -4.54
C GLY A 131 -13.62 9.94 -4.71
N GLU A 132 -14.23 9.34 -5.74
CA GLU A 132 -14.04 7.94 -6.09
C GLU A 132 -12.65 7.68 -6.69
N ASP A 133 -12.13 8.58 -7.52
CA ASP A 133 -10.78 8.48 -8.13
C ASP A 133 -9.73 9.25 -7.32
N ARG A 134 -9.81 9.18 -5.99
CA ARG A 134 -8.90 9.93 -5.11
C ARG A 134 -7.55 9.24 -4.99
N THR A 135 -6.52 10.06 -4.85
CA THR A 135 -5.21 9.63 -4.39
C THR A 135 -5.11 9.97 -2.90
N VAL A 136 -4.76 8.98 -2.09
CA VAL A 136 -4.48 9.15 -0.66
C VAL A 136 -2.98 9.00 -0.42
N ARG A 137 -2.38 10.03 0.15
CA ARG A 137 -0.99 10.09 0.61
C ARG A 137 -0.95 10.14 2.13
N ILE A 138 -0.14 9.29 2.75
CA ILE A 138 0.07 9.26 4.20
C ILE A 138 1.54 9.43 4.48
N PHE A 139 1.81 10.27 5.48
CA PHE A 139 3.13 10.70 5.87
C PHE A 139 3.34 10.40 7.34
N PHE A 140 4.52 9.87 7.68
CA PHE A 140 4.92 9.72 9.07
C PHE A 140 5.92 10.81 9.46
N ARG A 141 5.89 11.17 10.74
CA ARG A 141 6.86 12.12 11.30
C ARG A 141 8.05 11.34 11.84
N GLY A 142 9.18 11.45 11.16
CA GLY A 142 10.46 10.89 11.58
C GLY A 142 11.38 11.95 12.21
N SER A 143 12.59 11.52 12.59
CA SER A 143 13.63 12.39 13.18
C SER A 143 14.12 13.48 12.22
N ARG A 144 13.99 13.26 10.91
CA ARG A 144 14.41 14.19 9.84
C ARG A 144 13.27 15.04 9.27
N GLY A 145 12.05 14.92 9.81
CA GLY A 145 10.86 15.61 9.31
C GLY A 145 9.76 14.65 8.84
N MET A 146 8.85 15.16 8.01
CA MET A 146 7.76 14.38 7.42
C MET A 146 8.27 13.58 6.21
N GLY A 147 7.89 12.31 6.10
CA GLY A 147 8.19 11.48 4.93
C GLY A 147 6.94 10.75 4.43
N LEU A 148 6.74 10.68 3.11
CA LEU A 148 5.67 9.89 2.50
C LEU A 148 5.98 8.40 2.71
N VAL A 149 5.03 7.68 3.30
CA VAL A 149 5.17 6.25 3.61
C VAL A 149 4.15 5.39 2.89
N TYR A 150 3.12 6.03 2.31
CA TYR A 150 2.06 5.34 1.62
C TYR A 150 1.39 6.27 0.62
N GLU A 151 1.26 5.80 -0.62
CA GLU A 151 0.42 6.41 -1.64
C GLU A 151 -0.48 5.32 -2.20
N MET A 152 -1.78 5.62 -2.29
CA MET A 152 -2.76 4.74 -2.90
C MET A 152 -3.64 5.56 -3.83
N GLN A 153 -3.68 5.14 -5.09
CA GLN A 153 -4.73 5.52 -6.01
C GLN A 153 -5.84 4.48 -5.90
N GLU A 154 -7.03 4.87 -5.45
CA GLU A 154 -8.16 3.92 -5.44
C GLU A 154 -8.66 3.70 -6.86
N ASP A 155 -8.45 2.50 -7.42
CA ASP A 155 -9.03 2.08 -8.70
C ASP A 155 -10.27 1.19 -8.49
N ARG A 156 -11.23 1.33 -9.40
CA ARG A 156 -12.66 1.45 -9.07
C ARG A 156 -13.40 0.17 -8.66
N GLU A 157 -12.86 -1.05 -8.83
CA GLU A 157 -13.79 -2.20 -8.86
C GLU A 157 -13.37 -3.55 -8.22
N LYS A 158 -12.13 -3.79 -7.79
CA LYS A 158 -11.77 -5.15 -7.28
C LYS A 158 -10.98 -5.25 -5.98
N GLU A 159 -10.37 -4.16 -5.53
CA GLU A 159 -9.50 -4.18 -4.32
C GLU A 159 -10.04 -3.30 -3.18
N ARG A 160 -11.29 -2.85 -3.27
CA ARG A 160 -11.89 -1.87 -2.34
C ARG A 160 -11.79 -2.27 -0.86
N GLN A 161 -11.96 -3.55 -0.52
CA GLN A 161 -11.89 -4.00 0.88
C GLN A 161 -10.45 -4.05 1.42
N ILE A 162 -9.49 -4.52 0.62
CA ILE A 162 -8.07 -4.55 1.02
C ILE A 162 -7.54 -3.12 1.07
N GLY A 163 -7.85 -2.29 0.07
CA GLY A 163 -7.51 -0.87 0.04
C GLY A 163 -8.05 -0.11 1.25
N GLN A 164 -9.29 -0.39 1.69
CA GLN A 164 -9.87 0.20 2.90
C GLN A 164 -9.15 -0.24 4.18
N LEU A 165 -8.80 -1.53 4.33
CA LEU A 165 -8.05 -2.00 5.49
C LEU A 165 -6.62 -1.46 5.50
N ALA A 166 -5.97 -1.40 4.35
CA ALA A 166 -4.65 -0.80 4.18
C ALA A 166 -4.67 0.68 4.56
N LEU A 167 -5.65 1.43 4.05
CA LEU A 167 -5.88 2.83 4.39
C LEU A 167 -6.09 3.01 5.90
N GLN A 168 -6.96 2.20 6.53
CA GLN A 168 -7.19 2.24 7.96
C GLN A 168 -5.91 2.00 8.77
N ASN A 169 -5.13 0.97 8.42
CA ASN A 169 -3.92 0.64 9.13
C ASN A 169 -2.89 1.77 9.02
N ARG A 170 -2.71 2.33 7.82
CA ARG A 170 -1.76 3.42 7.59
C ARG A 170 -2.18 4.73 8.25
N LEU A 171 -3.46 5.06 8.24
CA LEU A 171 -3.97 6.23 8.96
C LEU A 171 -3.75 6.08 10.46
N ALA A 172 -3.98 4.89 11.01
CA ALA A 172 -3.78 4.64 12.42
C ALA A 172 -2.30 4.69 12.84
N GLU A 173 -1.39 4.15 12.02
CA GLU A 173 0.06 4.32 12.22
C GLU A 173 0.47 5.80 12.16
N ALA A 174 -0.13 6.58 11.25
CA ALA A 174 0.09 8.03 11.20
C ALA A 174 -0.40 8.69 12.49
N MET A 175 -1.55 8.26 13.01
CA MET A 175 -2.10 8.76 14.27
C MET A 175 -1.16 8.51 15.45
N GLU A 176 -0.56 7.33 15.54
CA GLU A 176 0.40 6.96 16.60
C GLU A 176 1.73 7.72 16.48
N THR A 177 2.22 7.96 15.26
CA THR A 177 3.53 8.59 15.01
C THR A 177 3.48 10.12 14.95
N GLY A 178 2.30 10.72 15.06
CA GLY A 178 2.12 12.16 14.83
C GLY A 178 2.38 12.57 13.38
N GLY A 179 2.09 11.64 12.47
CA GLY A 179 2.10 11.81 11.04
C GLY A 179 0.93 12.66 10.51
N MET A 180 0.73 12.60 9.20
CA MET A 180 -0.22 13.40 8.45
C MET A 180 -0.83 12.56 7.33
N ALA A 181 -2.05 12.92 6.92
CA ALA A 181 -2.72 12.25 5.82
C ALA A 181 -3.40 13.25 4.90
N LEU A 182 -3.32 13.01 3.60
CA LEU A 182 -3.86 13.86 2.56
C LEU A 182 -4.61 12.98 1.56
N ALA A 183 -5.87 13.30 1.30
CA ALA A 183 -6.64 12.74 0.20
C ALA A 183 -7.01 13.87 -0.76
N TYR A 184 -6.80 13.67 -2.05
CA TYR A 184 -7.20 14.64 -3.07
C TYR A 184 -7.71 13.91 -4.30
N ALA A 185 -8.66 14.54 -5.00
CA ALA A 185 -9.04 14.09 -6.33
C ALA A 185 -7.85 14.31 -7.27
N GLY A 186 -7.28 13.22 -7.79
CA GLY A 186 -6.06 13.28 -8.58
C GLY A 186 -6.18 12.42 -9.82
N ALA A 187 -6.39 13.05 -10.97
CA ALA A 187 -5.86 12.55 -12.22
C ALA A 187 -4.64 13.38 -12.60
N GLU A 188 -3.51 13.15 -11.94
CA GLU A 188 -2.22 13.27 -12.65
C GLU A 188 -2.11 12.05 -13.57
N LYS A 189 -2.97 12.00 -14.61
CA LYS A 189 -2.50 11.39 -15.86
C LYS A 189 -1.46 12.36 -16.36
N GLU A 190 -0.22 11.90 -16.53
CA GLU A 190 0.87 12.64 -17.19
C GLU A 190 0.37 13.33 -18.47
N ASN A 191 -0.17 14.53 -18.37
CA ASN A 191 -0.38 15.40 -19.51
C ASN A 191 0.92 16.15 -19.70
N ARG A 192 1.89 15.47 -20.34
CA ARG A 192 3.02 16.13 -21.01
C ARG A 192 2.46 17.11 -22.05
N GLY A 193 2.14 18.33 -21.64
CA GLY A 193 1.83 19.41 -22.58
C GLY A 193 0.82 20.48 -22.17
N VAL A 194 0.19 20.45 -20.99
CA VAL A 194 -0.77 21.50 -20.61
C VAL A 194 -0.20 22.39 -19.50
N LYS A 195 -0.16 23.70 -19.78
CA LYS A 195 0.40 24.73 -18.91
C LYS A 195 -0.20 24.67 -17.50
N GLN A 196 0.68 24.62 -16.49
CA GLN A 196 0.40 24.46 -15.06
C GLN A 196 -0.53 25.51 -14.42
N GLU A 197 -0.82 26.64 -15.08
CA GLU A 197 -1.46 27.78 -14.43
C GLU A 197 -3.00 27.69 -14.31
N GLU A 198 -3.68 26.86 -15.11
CA GLU A 198 -5.16 26.72 -15.06
C GLU A 198 -5.64 25.49 -14.27
N ALA A 199 -4.79 24.47 -14.08
CA ALA A 199 -5.14 23.29 -13.29
C ALA A 199 -5.16 23.59 -11.77
N GLY A 200 -4.29 24.49 -11.29
CA GLY A 200 -4.14 24.78 -9.85
C GLY A 200 -5.37 25.38 -9.15
N ARG A 201 -6.33 25.97 -9.88
CA ARG A 201 -7.51 26.62 -9.28
C ARG A 201 -8.76 25.75 -9.21
N ALA A 202 -8.87 24.69 -10.01
CA ALA A 202 -10.04 23.80 -10.03
C ALA A 202 -9.89 22.56 -9.12
N HIS A 203 -8.65 22.20 -8.73
CA HIS A 203 -8.36 20.96 -7.99
C HIS A 203 -8.37 21.10 -6.46
N SER A 204 -8.51 22.33 -5.91
CA SER A 204 -8.46 22.58 -4.46
C SER A 204 -9.78 22.31 -3.72
N GLY A 205 -10.91 22.19 -4.44
CA GLY A 205 -12.24 22.08 -3.81
C GLY A 205 -12.51 20.78 -3.05
N ASN A 206 -11.82 19.68 -3.40
CA ASN A 206 -12.04 18.36 -2.84
C ASN A 206 -10.82 17.77 -2.10
N ALA A 207 -9.73 18.52 -1.95
CA ALA A 207 -8.60 18.09 -1.15
C ALA A 207 -8.97 18.10 0.35
N ARG A 208 -8.63 17.00 1.05
CA ARG A 208 -8.83 16.79 2.48
C ARG A 208 -7.48 16.44 3.07
N GLY A 209 -7.04 17.19 4.06
CA GLY A 209 -5.79 16.90 4.77
C GLY A 209 -6.04 16.93 6.26
N TYR A 210 -5.32 16.09 6.99
CA TYR A 210 -5.35 16.04 8.43
C TYR A 210 -3.95 15.91 8.98
N VAL A 211 -3.73 16.56 10.11
CA VAL A 211 -2.46 16.59 10.83
C VAL A 211 -2.72 16.48 12.32
N LEU A 212 -1.88 15.74 13.02
CA LEU A 212 -1.90 15.71 14.48
C LEU A 212 -1.45 17.08 15.03
N LYS A 213 -2.38 17.83 15.63
CA LYS A 213 -2.15 19.09 16.33
C LYS A 213 -2.63 18.97 17.77
N LYS A 214 -1.73 19.20 18.74
CA LYS A 214 -2.07 19.21 20.18
C LYS A 214 -2.81 17.94 20.65
N GLY A 215 -2.45 16.78 20.09
CA GLY A 215 -3.06 15.50 20.46
C GLY A 215 -4.36 15.16 19.73
N ASP A 216 -4.85 16.01 18.81
CA ASP A 216 -6.01 15.70 17.97
C ASP A 216 -5.68 15.82 16.48
N TRP A 217 -6.31 14.97 15.68
CA TRP A 217 -6.25 15.00 14.22
C TRP A 217 -7.16 16.09 13.71
N SER A 218 -6.59 17.24 13.35
CA SER A 218 -7.34 18.40 12.90
C SER A 218 -7.28 18.52 11.38
N PRO A 219 -8.37 18.96 10.72
CA PRO A 219 -8.33 19.32 9.31
C PRO A 219 -7.24 20.36 9.04
N CYS A 220 -6.49 20.16 7.96
CA CYS A 220 -5.56 21.15 7.44
C CYS A 220 -6.34 22.36 6.90
N SER A 221 -5.79 23.56 7.10
CA SER A 221 -6.24 24.76 6.40
C SER A 221 -5.90 24.68 4.90
N ALA A 222 -6.54 25.52 4.09
CA ALA A 222 -6.23 25.60 2.66
C ALA A 222 -4.76 25.96 2.39
N GLU A 223 -4.17 26.83 3.22
CA GLU A 223 -2.76 27.24 3.14
C GLU A 223 -1.83 26.06 3.45
N GLU A 224 -2.13 25.30 4.50
CA GLU A 224 -1.39 24.08 4.86
C GLU A 224 -1.47 23.03 3.74
N LEU A 225 -2.65 22.85 3.14
CA LEU A 225 -2.84 21.94 2.02
C LEU A 225 -2.00 22.33 0.80
N SER A 226 -2.00 23.61 0.42
CA SER A 226 -1.22 24.10 -0.72
C SER A 226 0.28 23.97 -0.50
N GLN A 227 0.77 24.32 0.71
CA GLN A 227 2.19 24.16 1.05
C GLN A 227 2.63 22.69 0.99
N MET A 228 1.78 21.77 1.45
CA MET A 228 2.06 20.32 1.40
C MET A 228 2.07 19.77 -0.02
N GLN A 229 1.18 20.23 -0.90
CA GLN A 229 1.19 19.79 -2.29
C GLN A 229 2.48 20.21 -3.03
N GLU A 230 3.01 21.40 -2.71
CA GLU A 230 4.25 21.90 -3.30
C GLU A 230 5.50 21.18 -2.77
N GLU A 231 5.63 21.05 -1.44
CA GLU A 231 6.80 20.45 -0.77
C GLU A 231 7.00 18.97 -1.13
N PHE A 232 5.92 18.26 -1.43
CA PHE A 232 5.90 16.81 -1.62
C PHE A 232 5.41 16.40 -3.02
N SER A 233 5.82 17.15 -4.04
CA SER A 233 5.63 16.83 -5.46
C SER A 233 6.89 16.21 -6.14
N GLY A 234 7.99 16.03 -5.41
CA GLY A 234 9.26 15.57 -5.99
C GLY A 234 10.05 14.54 -5.16
N GLU A 235 10.13 13.31 -5.68
CA GLU A 235 11.07 12.19 -5.39
C GLU A 235 10.40 10.86 -5.00
N ASP A 236 11.04 9.76 -5.37
CA ASP A 236 10.63 8.37 -5.10
C ASP A 236 10.95 7.97 -3.65
N TRP A 237 10.11 8.44 -2.72
CA TRP A 237 10.35 8.32 -1.27
C TRP A 237 10.11 6.90 -0.70
N MET A 238 9.35 6.07 -1.41
CA MET A 238 9.02 4.70 -0.97
C MET A 238 10.26 3.80 -0.87
N ALA A 239 11.28 4.04 -1.71
CA ALA A 239 12.56 3.33 -1.66
C ALA A 239 13.35 3.61 -0.36
N ARG A 240 13.24 4.82 0.21
CA ARG A 240 13.97 5.22 1.43
C ARG A 240 13.39 4.58 2.69
N PHE A 241 12.06 4.56 2.85
CA PHE A 241 11.40 3.97 4.03
C PHE A 241 11.61 2.45 4.15
N ARG A 242 11.66 1.74 3.01
CA ARG A 242 11.98 0.30 2.98
C ARG A 242 13.44 0.01 3.35
N GLY A 243 14.37 0.91 3.03
CA GLY A 243 15.76 0.82 3.49
C GLY A 243 15.89 0.95 5.01
N GLU A 244 15.14 1.85 5.63
CA GLU A 244 15.13 2.04 7.09
C GLU A 244 14.51 0.85 7.84
N LEU A 245 13.46 0.23 7.30
CA LEU A 245 12.87 -1.01 7.86
C LEU A 245 13.78 -2.23 7.72
N ARG A 246 14.67 -2.25 6.72
CA ARG A 246 15.63 -3.35 6.49
C ARG A 246 16.88 -3.25 7.36
N GLY A 247 17.01 -2.24 8.23
CA GLY A 247 18.15 -2.08 9.11
C GLY A 247 19.46 -1.89 8.34
N LEU A 248 19.61 -0.71 7.73
CA LEU A 248 20.92 -0.11 7.45
C LEU A 248 21.22 0.96 8.49
#